data_AF-A0A076KXB2-F1
#
_entry.id   AF-A0A076KXB2-F1
#
_cell.length_a   1.000
_cell.length_b   1.000
_cell.length_c   1.000
_cell.angle_alpha   90.00
_cell.angle_beta   90.00
_cell.angle_gamma   90.00
#
_symmetry.space_group_name_H-M   'P 1'
#
loop_
_entity.id
_entity.type
_entity.pdbx_description
1 polymer ?
#
loop_
_entity_poly.entity_id
_entity_poly.type
_entity_poly.pdbx_seq_one_letter_code
_entity_poly.pdbx_strand_id
1 'polypeptide(L)'
;AKAEDLHDKSELTDLALANAYGQYNHPFIKENIKSDEISGEKDLIFRNQGDSGNDLRVKFATADLAQKFKNKNVDIYGASFYYKCEKISENISECLYGGTTLNSEKLAQERVIGANVWV
;
A
#
# COMPACT_ATOMS: atom_id res chain seq x y z
N ALA A 1 22.16 -10.36 5.54
CA ALA A 1 22.59 -9.42 6.59
C ALA A 1 23.21 -10.24 7.70
N LYS A 2 24.31 -9.80 8.28
CA LYS A 2 24.75 -10.35 9.56
C LYS A 2 23.86 -9.79 10.66
N ALA A 3 23.80 -10.44 11.82
CA ALA A 3 22.99 -9.95 12.93
C ALA A 3 23.41 -8.52 13.34
N GLU A 4 24.70 -8.21 13.25
CA GLU A 4 25.28 -6.89 13.52
C GLU A 4 24.82 -5.77 12.56
N ASP A 5 24.25 -6.12 11.39
CA ASP A 5 23.77 -5.15 10.40
C ASP A 5 22.28 -4.80 10.59
N LEU A 6 21.59 -5.43 11.55
CA LEU A 6 20.16 -5.22 11.80
C LEU A 6 19.92 -4.12 12.84
N HIS A 7 18.89 -3.31 12.63
CA HIS A 7 18.44 -2.33 13.62
C HIS A 7 17.99 -3.01 14.91
N ASP A 8 18.42 -2.47 16.04
CA ASP A 8 18.00 -2.95 17.35
C ASP A 8 16.64 -2.32 17.73
N LYS A 9 15.73 -3.13 18.28
CA LYS A 9 14.42 -2.65 18.73
C LYS A 9 14.57 -1.52 19.77
N SER A 10 15.62 -1.58 20.58
CA SER A 10 15.90 -0.58 21.62
C SER A 10 16.23 0.81 21.06
N GLU A 11 16.54 0.94 19.76
CA GLU A 11 16.76 2.22 19.08
C GLU A 11 15.44 2.96 18.75
N LEU A 12 14.31 2.24 18.77
CA LEU A 12 13.01 2.78 18.37
C LEU A 12 12.30 3.44 19.55
N THR A 13 11.64 4.57 19.27
CA THR A 13 10.75 5.21 20.23
C THR A 13 9.45 4.41 20.39
N ASP A 14 8.77 4.57 21.52
CA ASP A 14 7.46 3.94 21.76
C ASP A 14 6.43 4.27 20.66
N LEU A 15 6.46 5.51 20.15
CA LEU A 15 5.60 5.92 19.04
C LEU A 15 5.94 5.18 17.74
N ALA A 16 7.23 4.98 17.43
CA ALA A 16 7.64 4.21 16.25
C ALA A 16 7.19 2.75 16.37
N LEU A 17 7.31 2.16 17.56
CA LEU A 17 6.84 0.80 17.83
C LEU A 17 5.31 0.68 17.69
N ALA A 18 4.55 1.62 18.25
CA ALA A 18 3.10 1.64 18.13
C ALA A 18 2.64 1.81 16.68
N ASN A 19 3.29 2.70 15.92
CA ASN A 19 3.00 2.90 14.50
C ASN A 19 3.30 1.65 13.68
N ALA A 20 4.45 1.01 13.91
CA ALA A 20 4.80 -0.25 13.25
C ALA A 20 3.76 -1.33 13.56
N TYR A 21 3.38 -1.50 14.83
CA TYR A 21 2.33 -2.43 15.23
C TYR A 21 1.01 -2.18 14.49
N GLY A 22 0.59 -0.92 14.37
CA GLY A 22 -0.61 -0.55 13.62
C GLY A 22 -0.54 -0.97 12.15
N GLN A 23 0.58 -0.64 11.49
CA GLN A 23 0.80 -0.92 10.06
C GLN A 23 0.85 -2.41 9.72
N TYR A 24 1.42 -3.26 10.59
CA TYR A 24 1.56 -4.69 10.32
C TYR A 24 0.32 -5.53 10.66
N ASN A 25 -0.61 -5.01 11.47
CA ASN A 25 -1.79 -5.77 11.91
C ASN A 25 -3.09 -5.41 11.17
N HIS A 26 -3.12 -4.30 10.44
CA HIS A 26 -4.32 -3.82 9.75
C HIS A 26 -4.01 -3.57 8.26
N PRO A 27 -4.00 -4.62 7.42
CA PRO A 27 -3.78 -4.44 6.00
C PRO A 27 -4.98 -3.72 5.37
N PHE A 28 -4.67 -2.79 4.47
CA PHE A 28 -5.63 -2.23 3.54
C PHE A 28 -5.81 -3.18 2.36
N ILE A 29 -7.06 -3.48 2.01
CA ILE A 29 -7.41 -4.43 0.96
C ILE A 29 -8.56 -3.86 0.11
N LYS A 30 -8.33 -3.77 -1.20
CA LYS A 30 -9.36 -3.48 -2.20
C LYS A 30 -9.15 -4.34 -3.44
N GLU A 31 -10.23 -4.85 -4.00
CA GLU A 31 -10.17 -5.68 -5.20
C GLU A 31 -10.97 -5.07 -6.35
N ASN A 32 -10.52 -5.36 -7.57
CA ASN A 32 -11.18 -5.01 -8.82
C ASN A 32 -11.57 -3.52 -8.90
N ILE A 33 -10.66 -2.65 -8.50
CA ILE A 33 -10.83 -1.20 -8.65
C ILE A 33 -10.02 -0.71 -9.85
N LYS A 34 -10.38 0.46 -10.37
CA LYS A 34 -9.74 1.05 -11.55
C LYS A 34 -9.57 2.55 -11.34
N SER A 35 -8.48 3.08 -11.87
CA SER A 35 -8.24 4.51 -11.97
C SER A 35 -7.63 4.84 -13.32
N ASP A 36 -8.03 5.97 -13.88
CA ASP A 36 -7.44 6.62 -15.05
C ASP A 36 -6.66 7.89 -14.68
N GLU A 37 -6.58 8.22 -13.39
CA GLU A 37 -6.01 9.44 -12.87
C GLU A 37 -4.60 9.22 -12.32
N ILE A 38 -3.64 10.01 -12.80
CA ILE A 38 -2.28 10.08 -12.28
C ILE A 38 -2.03 11.48 -11.71
N SER A 39 -1.46 11.54 -10.51
CA SER A 39 -0.98 12.76 -9.87
C SER A 39 0.54 12.69 -9.64
N GLY A 40 1.23 13.83 -9.69
CA GLY A 40 2.67 13.92 -9.41
C GLY A 40 3.53 12.97 -10.26
N GLU A 41 3.13 12.74 -11.52
CA GLU A 41 3.76 11.87 -12.54
C GLU A 41 3.69 10.36 -12.30
N LYS A 42 3.59 9.91 -11.05
CA LYS A 42 3.76 8.48 -10.70
C LYS A 42 2.81 7.94 -9.65
N ASP A 43 1.81 8.69 -9.22
CA ASP A 43 0.86 8.22 -8.22
C ASP A 43 -0.51 7.98 -8.87
N LEU A 44 -1.12 6.81 -8.68
CA LEU A 44 -2.49 6.55 -9.13
C LEU A 44 -3.49 6.98 -8.06
N ILE A 45 -4.56 7.66 -8.50
CA ILE A 45 -5.59 8.20 -7.63
C ILE A 45 -6.90 7.44 -7.81
N PHE A 46 -7.35 6.74 -6.77
CA PHE A 46 -8.61 6.00 -6.76
C PHE A 46 -9.62 6.75 -5.89
N ARG A 47 -10.50 7.52 -6.55
CA ARG A 47 -11.49 8.38 -5.88
C ARG A 47 -12.50 7.56 -5.09
N ASN A 48 -12.69 7.92 -3.82
CA ASN A 48 -13.59 7.24 -2.87
C ASN A 48 -13.33 5.72 -2.69
N GLN A 49 -12.13 5.24 -3.01
CA GLN A 49 -11.76 3.83 -2.88
C GLN A 49 -10.95 3.51 -1.63
N GLY A 50 -10.60 4.51 -0.81
CA GLY A 50 -10.02 4.33 0.51
C GLY A 50 -11.06 3.90 1.55
N ASP A 51 -10.60 3.75 2.80
CA ASP A 51 -11.46 3.49 3.94
C ASP A 51 -12.44 4.64 4.15
N SER A 52 -13.65 4.33 4.62
CA SER A 52 -14.72 5.33 4.84
C SER A 52 -15.04 6.23 3.62
N GLY A 53 -14.71 5.79 2.40
CA GLY A 53 -14.92 6.58 1.18
C GLY A 53 -13.87 7.65 0.94
N ASN A 54 -12.70 7.54 1.57
CA ASN A 54 -11.56 8.42 1.33
C ASN A 54 -11.02 8.28 -0.10
N ASP A 55 -10.29 9.27 -0.58
CA ASP A 55 -9.51 9.12 -1.81
C ASP A 55 -8.24 8.33 -1.52
N LEU A 56 -8.04 7.23 -2.25
CA LEU A 56 -6.84 6.41 -2.13
C LEU A 56 -5.78 6.88 -3.14
N ARG A 57 -4.58 7.19 -2.64
CA ARG A 57 -3.40 7.55 -3.44
C ARG A 57 -2.36 6.46 -3.35
N VAL A 58 -2.17 5.71 -4.43
CA VAL A 58 -1.11 4.70 -4.53
C VAL A 58 0.13 5.35 -5.12
N LYS A 59 1.20 5.40 -4.32
CA LYS A 59 2.49 5.98 -4.68
C LYS A 59 3.41 4.93 -5.28
N PHE A 60 3.89 5.16 -6.52
CA PHE A 60 4.84 4.26 -7.16
C PHE A 60 6.26 4.81 -7.17
N ALA A 61 7.23 3.91 -7.32
CA ALA A 61 8.64 4.28 -7.46
C ALA A 61 8.90 5.03 -8.78
N THR A 62 8.20 4.65 -9.85
CA THR A 62 8.41 5.15 -11.22
C THR A 62 7.08 5.46 -11.92
N ALA A 63 7.12 6.39 -12.89
CA ALA A 63 5.97 6.70 -13.74
C ALA A 63 5.53 5.48 -14.57
N ASP A 64 6.46 4.63 -15.02
CA ASP A 64 6.15 3.41 -15.78
C ASP A 64 5.25 2.44 -15.01
N LEU A 65 5.43 2.33 -13.69
CA LEU A 65 4.55 1.52 -12.86
C LEU A 65 3.13 2.11 -12.80
N ALA A 66 3.00 3.43 -12.64
CA ALA A 66 1.69 4.08 -12.69
C ALA A 66 1.01 3.88 -14.06
N GLN A 67 1.74 4.06 -15.16
CA GLN A 67 1.21 3.81 -16.51
C GLN A 67 0.86 2.34 -16.74
N LYS A 68 1.64 1.40 -16.18
CA LYS A 68 1.36 -0.04 -16.27
C LYS A 68 -0.01 -0.39 -15.70
N PHE A 69 -0.42 0.25 -14.61
CA PHE A 69 -1.68 -0.05 -13.90
C PHE A 69 -2.83 0.90 -14.24
N LYS A 70 -2.53 2.08 -14.79
CA LYS A 70 -3.53 3.04 -15.29
C LYS A 70 -4.52 2.35 -16.23
N ASN A 71 -5.79 2.68 -16.10
CA ASN A 71 -6.90 2.17 -16.91
C ASN A 71 -7.15 0.66 -16.82
N LYS A 72 -6.50 -0.05 -15.90
CA LYS A 72 -6.71 -1.49 -15.67
C LYS A 72 -7.47 -1.72 -14.37
N ASN A 73 -8.16 -2.84 -14.32
CA ASN A 73 -8.68 -3.36 -13.06
C ASN A 73 -7.53 -3.95 -12.26
N VAL A 74 -7.36 -3.48 -11.04
CA VAL A 74 -6.28 -3.86 -10.15
C VAL A 74 -6.81 -4.27 -8.79
N ASP A 75 -6.02 -5.09 -8.11
CA ASP A 75 -6.17 -5.39 -6.69
C ASP A 75 -5.07 -4.64 -5.92
N ILE A 76 -5.41 -4.16 -4.72
CA ILE A 76 -4.51 -3.44 -3.84
C ILE A 76 -4.46 -4.16 -2.49
N TYR A 77 -3.24 -4.47 -2.06
CA TYR A 77 -2.94 -5.01 -0.74
C TYR A 77 -1.69 -4.33 -0.17
N GLY A 78 -1.78 -3.79 1.04
CA GLY A 78 -0.62 -3.22 1.73
C GLY A 78 -0.96 -2.46 2.99
N ALA A 79 0.01 -1.76 3.57
CA ALA A 79 -0.21 -0.91 4.73
C ALA A 79 -0.49 0.53 4.27
N SER A 80 -1.68 1.03 4.59
CA SER A 80 -2.09 2.39 4.26
C SER A 80 -1.79 3.37 5.41
N PHE A 81 -1.70 4.65 5.09
CA PHE A 81 -1.42 5.69 6.07
C PHE A 81 -2.06 7.04 5.69
N TYR A 82 -2.34 7.83 6.74
CA TYR A 82 -2.93 9.16 6.62
C TYR A 82 -1.91 10.28 6.88
N TYR A 83 -1.02 10.07 7.84
CA TYR A 83 -0.05 11.08 8.23
C TYR A 83 0.92 11.37 7.09
N LYS A 84 1.08 12.66 6.73
CA LYS A 84 1.86 13.12 5.56
C LYS A 84 1.38 12.57 4.21
N CYS A 85 0.15 12.05 4.12
CA CYS A 85 -0.49 11.86 2.83
C CYS A 85 -0.96 13.23 2.31
N GLU A 86 -0.39 13.66 1.19
CA GLU A 86 -0.74 14.92 0.54
C GLU A 86 -2.19 14.87 0.04
N LYS A 87 -2.96 15.91 0.38
CA LYS A 87 -4.37 16.04 0.02
C LYS A 87 -4.54 16.31 -1.49
N ILE A 88 -5.45 15.58 -2.13
CA ILE A 88 -5.69 15.59 -3.59
C ILE A 88 -7.10 16.05 -4.02
N SER A 89 -7.99 16.29 -3.07
CA SER A 89 -9.35 16.84 -3.24
C SER A 89 -9.85 17.37 -1.91
N GLU A 90 -11.12 17.71 -1.77
CA GLU A 90 -11.72 18.04 -0.47
C GLU A 90 -11.81 16.83 0.47
N ASN A 91 -11.88 15.60 -0.07
CA ASN A 91 -11.89 14.36 0.68
C ASN A 91 -10.57 14.15 1.44
N ILE A 92 -10.63 13.33 2.50
CA ILE A 92 -9.42 12.85 3.16
C ILE A 92 -8.67 11.95 2.17
N SER A 93 -7.34 12.08 2.17
CA SER A 93 -6.46 11.26 1.35
C SER A 93 -5.79 10.19 2.21
N GLU A 94 -5.95 8.95 1.79
CA GLU A 94 -5.28 7.78 2.33
C GLU A 94 -4.21 7.34 1.33
N CYS A 95 -2.98 7.16 1.80
CA CYS A 95 -1.85 6.83 0.93
C CYS A 95 -1.39 5.39 1.16
N LEU A 96 -0.86 4.78 0.11
CA LEU A 96 -0.21 3.47 0.16
C LEU A 96 0.96 3.46 -0.82
N TYR A 97 2.05 2.75 -0.50
CA TYR A 97 3.18 2.58 -1.42
C TYR A 97 3.06 1.24 -2.17
N GLY A 98 2.95 1.28 -3.51
CA GLY A 98 2.90 0.07 -4.34
C GLY A 98 1.68 -0.82 -4.08
N GLY A 99 1.90 -2.05 -3.65
CA GLY A 99 0.83 -2.99 -3.26
C GLY A 99 -0.19 -3.34 -4.35
N THR A 100 0.12 -3.07 -5.62
CA THR A 100 -0.84 -3.15 -6.73
C THR A 100 -0.51 -4.33 -7.65
N THR A 101 -1.51 -5.15 -7.94
CA THR A 101 -1.44 -6.28 -8.90
C THR A 101 -2.59 -6.22 -9.90
N LEU A 102 -2.46 -6.89 -11.05
CA LEU A 102 -3.55 -6.93 -12.03
C LEU A 102 -4.63 -7.89 -11.55
N ASN A 103 -5.89 -7.44 -11.54
CA ASN A 103 -7.02 -8.28 -11.13
C ASN A 103 -7.21 -9.52 -12.02
N SER A 104 -6.73 -9.47 -13.28
CA SER A 104 -6.75 -10.60 -14.21
C SER A 104 -5.83 -11.77 -13.82
N GLU A 105 -4.92 -11.57 -12.85
CA GLU A 105 -3.92 -12.58 -12.43
C GLU A 105 -4.42 -13.45 -11.26
N LYS A 106 -5.72 -13.39 -10.94
CA LYS A 106 -6.32 -14.20 -9.88
C LYS A 106 -6.14 -15.69 -10.12
N LEU A 107 -5.69 -16.39 -9.09
CA LEU A 107 -5.58 -17.84 -9.08
C LEU A 107 -6.97 -18.47 -8.87
N ALA A 108 -7.20 -19.63 -9.47
CA ALA A 108 -8.46 -20.38 -9.28
C ALA A 108 -8.64 -20.91 -7.85
N GLN A 109 -7.53 -21.06 -7.13
CA GLN A 109 -7.49 -21.57 -5.76
C GLN A 109 -6.44 -20.78 -4.97
N GLU A 110 -6.64 -20.71 -3.66
CA GLU A 110 -5.71 -20.10 -2.73
C GLU A 110 -4.33 -20.78 -2.80
N ARG A 111 -3.26 -19.98 -2.81
CA ARG A 111 -1.89 -20.47 -2.75
C ARG A 111 -1.35 -20.31 -1.33
N VAL A 112 -1.04 -21.42 -0.69
CA VAL A 112 -0.42 -21.44 0.63
C VAL A 112 1.09 -21.21 0.52
N ILE A 113 1.61 -20.28 1.33
CA ILE A 113 3.04 -20.00 1.45
C ILE A 113 3.49 -20.36 2.87
N GLY A 114 4.39 -21.32 3.01
CA GLY A 114 4.97 -21.71 4.30
C GLY A 114 6.07 -20.74 4.76
N ALA A 115 6.09 -20.41 6.05
CA ALA A 115 7.11 -19.56 6.65
C ALA A 115 7.87 -20.33 7.74
N ASN A 116 9.20 -20.37 7.62
CA ASN A 116 10.08 -20.88 8.69
C ASN A 116 10.45 -19.72 9.62
N VAL A 117 10.36 -19.94 10.93
CA VAL A 117 10.63 -18.93 11.95
C VAL A 117 11.72 -19.44 12.88
N TRP A 118 12.74 -18.62 13.09
CA TRP A 118 13.80 -18.83 14.07
C TRP A 118 13.70 -17.73 15.12
N VAL A 119 13.79 -18.10 16.40
CA VAL A 119 13.73 -17.19 17.55
C VAL A 119 15.02 -17.32 18.33
#